data_AF-A0A9D9M0B0-F1
#
_entry.id   AF-A0A9D9M0B0-F1
#
_cell.length_a   1.000
_cell.length_b   1.000
_cell.length_c   1.000
_cell.angle_alpha   90.00
_cell.angle_beta   90.00
_cell.angle_gamma   90.00
#
_symmetry.space_group_name_H-M   'P 1'
#
loop_
_entity.id
_entity.type
_entity.pdbx_description
1 polymer ?
#
loop_
_entity_poly.entity_id
_entity_poly.type
_entity_poly.pdbx_seq_one_letter_code
_entity_poly.pdbx_strand_id
1 'polypeptide(L)'
;MKKSAILPLLVLTLAVAGCKSAPEATPTPRAAEPISFDDYFYDKTMRLDFYHCGDSLNEMYFFDELKQEPYFAGSHVSLTDSFNYGTQRFVLVDEASGKEIYSYHYCTLWDEWRCEPEASSVPTGMPESVVFPYPKHNAVAQIWSRLSVTETKKRGLKHQPWEKKFEYPIRTDNPFVRAFSPVYEVQDLHVAGATQHCLDIVLLPEGYTENEKDRFLDDCRLFISEFFRFEPWTSNQNRVNIRMVWAPSKESGVSIPSENKWFATNMKIAYDTFNSNRYQMTRDFQAVRDIAGHAPYDYIYVLTNSDKYGGGGIYNFYGIGAGHDRFGSSGAVHVHEFGHQMLGLGDEYVEIGNNISEQYQPGVEPYEANLTTLTDISSKPWAKEKAEPDSIFGESLAEGGGYLEHGVWRPYENCLMRALAYPFCPTCLKAVTDYLEYICR
;
A
#
# COMPACT_ATOMS: atom_id res chain seq x y z
N MET A 1 33.94 74.73 -71.19
CA MET A 1 32.79 74.00 -71.77
C MET A 1 33.05 72.50 -71.71
N LYS A 2 32.61 71.82 -70.66
CA LYS A 2 32.48 70.34 -70.65
C LYS A 2 31.23 69.97 -69.86
N LYS A 3 30.44 69.10 -70.48
CA LYS A 3 29.08 68.70 -70.15
C LYS A 3 29.06 67.92 -68.83
N SER A 4 28.09 68.24 -67.97
CA SER A 4 27.73 67.44 -66.79
C SER A 4 26.78 66.33 -67.24
N ALA A 5 27.13 65.08 -66.93
CA ALA A 5 26.32 63.89 -67.17
C ALA A 5 25.85 63.33 -65.83
N ILE A 6 24.56 63.05 -65.78
CA ILE A 6 23.78 62.50 -64.66
C ILE A 6 24.14 61.02 -64.46
N LEU A 7 24.35 60.60 -63.22
CA LEU A 7 24.46 59.19 -62.80
C LEU A 7 23.39 58.92 -61.72
N PRO A 8 22.70 57.76 -61.70
CA PRO A 8 21.48 57.58 -60.94
C PRO A 8 21.72 57.17 -59.48
N LEU A 9 20.74 57.52 -58.66
CA LEU A 9 20.63 57.26 -57.24
C LEU A 9 20.48 55.74 -56.98
N LEU A 10 21.46 55.14 -56.30
CA LEU A 10 21.39 53.76 -55.81
C LEU A 10 20.55 53.75 -54.52
N VAL A 11 19.36 53.16 -54.58
CA VAL A 11 18.51 52.94 -53.39
C VAL A 11 19.08 51.77 -52.59
N LEU A 12 19.64 52.05 -51.42
CA LEU A 12 20.09 51.05 -50.46
C LEU A 12 18.89 50.59 -49.62
N THR A 13 18.33 49.42 -49.93
CA THR A 13 17.36 48.73 -49.05
C THR A 13 18.07 48.29 -47.78
N LEU A 14 17.79 48.95 -46.65
CA LEU A 14 18.12 48.43 -45.32
C LEU A 14 17.26 47.20 -45.04
N ALA A 15 17.89 46.04 -44.93
CA ALA A 15 17.28 44.86 -44.33
C ALA A 15 17.05 45.13 -42.84
N VAL A 16 15.78 45.23 -42.43
CA VAL A 16 15.40 45.24 -41.02
C VAL A 16 15.65 43.83 -40.47
N ALA A 17 16.68 43.70 -39.64
CA ALA A 17 16.91 42.50 -38.85
C ALA A 17 15.70 42.31 -37.92
N GLY A 18 14.92 41.26 -38.15
CA GLY A 18 13.83 40.87 -37.27
C GLY A 18 14.37 40.59 -35.87
N CYS A 19 13.87 41.33 -34.87
CA CYS A 19 13.99 40.95 -33.48
C CYS A 19 13.36 39.57 -33.31
N LYS A 20 14.18 38.54 -33.14
CA LYS A 20 13.73 37.26 -32.61
C LYS A 20 13.26 37.51 -31.18
N SER A 21 11.96 37.43 -30.95
CA SER A 21 11.41 37.31 -29.59
C SER A 21 12.09 36.11 -28.92
N ALA A 22 12.61 36.33 -27.72
CA ALA A 22 13.07 35.25 -26.87
C ALA A 22 11.89 34.27 -26.65
N PRO A 23 12.13 32.95 -26.62
CA PRO A 23 11.08 32.01 -26.24
C PRO A 23 10.60 32.38 -24.83
N GLU A 24 9.28 32.59 -24.69
CA GLU A 24 8.64 32.72 -23.39
C GLU A 24 9.05 31.51 -22.56
N ALA A 25 9.67 31.78 -21.41
CA ALA A 25 9.95 30.76 -20.43
C ALA A 25 8.63 30.07 -20.09
N THR A 26 8.56 28.77 -20.33
CA THR A 26 7.50 27.91 -19.80
C THR A 26 7.36 28.22 -18.31
N PRO A 27 6.16 28.57 -17.82
CA PRO A 27 5.97 28.82 -16.40
C PRO A 27 6.42 27.56 -15.66
N THR A 28 7.43 27.72 -14.82
CA THR A 28 7.82 26.70 -13.84
C THR A 28 6.54 26.36 -13.07
N PRO A 29 6.19 25.08 -12.88
CA PRO A 29 5.05 24.73 -12.05
C PRO A 29 5.27 25.40 -10.70
N ARG A 30 4.38 26.33 -10.33
CA ARG A 30 4.37 26.88 -8.97
C ARG A 30 4.20 25.66 -8.06
N ALA A 31 5.17 25.40 -7.19
CA ALA A 31 5.05 24.36 -6.18
C ALA A 31 3.68 24.56 -5.51
N ALA A 32 2.83 23.52 -5.56
CA ALA A 32 1.51 23.59 -4.96
C ALA A 32 1.68 24.00 -3.49
N GLU A 33 0.91 24.98 -3.04
CA GLU A 33 0.96 25.39 -1.64
C GLU A 33 0.65 24.17 -0.76
N PRO A 34 1.46 23.92 0.28
CA PRO A 34 1.30 22.76 1.14
C PRO A 34 -0.13 22.72 1.69
N ILE A 35 -0.73 21.53 1.69
CA ILE A 35 -2.07 21.33 2.21
C ILE A 35 -1.99 21.40 3.73
N SER A 36 -2.73 22.32 4.34
CA SER A 36 -2.86 22.42 5.79
C SER A 36 -3.96 21.49 6.27
N PHE A 37 -3.66 20.56 7.17
CA PHE A 37 -4.67 19.65 7.74
C PHE A 37 -5.84 20.41 8.36
N ASP A 38 -5.54 21.43 9.16
CA ASP A 38 -6.53 22.23 9.88
C ASP A 38 -7.43 23.05 8.96
N ASP A 39 -7.05 23.31 7.72
CA ASP A 39 -7.89 24.04 6.78
C ASP A 39 -8.99 23.12 6.20
N TYR A 40 -8.68 21.83 6.00
CA TYR A 40 -9.56 20.90 5.27
C TYR A 40 -10.21 19.84 6.14
N PHE A 41 -9.65 19.50 7.31
CA PHE A 41 -10.02 18.29 8.03
C PHE A 41 -10.31 18.52 9.51
N TYR A 42 -11.20 17.68 10.05
CA TYR A 42 -11.34 17.44 11.47
C TYR A 42 -10.44 16.27 11.88
N ASP A 43 -9.96 16.28 13.11
CA ASP A 43 -9.20 15.17 13.73
C ASP A 43 -10.14 14.02 14.14
N LYS A 44 -10.68 13.37 13.11
CA LYS A 44 -11.53 12.17 13.16
C LYS A 44 -11.53 11.55 11.76
N THR A 45 -11.97 10.31 11.65
CA THR A 45 -11.87 9.57 10.39
C THR A 45 -13.21 9.49 9.69
N MET A 46 -13.22 9.69 8.38
CA MET A 46 -14.28 9.22 7.50
C MET A 46 -13.84 7.90 6.88
N ARG A 47 -14.72 6.90 6.98
CA ARG A 47 -14.55 5.61 6.33
C ARG A 47 -15.58 5.47 5.22
N LEU A 48 -15.11 5.08 4.03
CA LEU A 48 -15.93 4.74 2.89
C LEU A 48 -15.84 3.24 2.66
N ASP A 49 -16.96 2.56 2.87
CA ASP A 49 -17.13 1.15 2.53
C ASP A 49 -17.71 1.05 1.12
N PHE A 50 -17.20 0.09 0.37
CA PHE A 50 -17.64 -0.19 -1.00
C PHE A 50 -17.43 -1.67 -1.32
N TYR A 51 -18.01 -2.13 -2.43
CA TYR A 51 -17.75 -3.45 -2.98
C TYR A 51 -16.89 -3.32 -4.24
N HIS A 52 -15.77 -4.04 -4.26
CA HIS A 52 -14.95 -4.23 -5.44
C HIS A 52 -15.38 -5.52 -6.14
N CYS A 53 -15.92 -5.41 -7.35
CA CYS A 53 -16.55 -6.51 -8.07
C CYS A 53 -16.00 -6.66 -9.47
N GLY A 54 -15.98 -7.89 -9.98
CA GLY A 54 -15.56 -8.14 -11.36
C GLY A 54 -15.07 -9.55 -11.59
N ASP A 55 -14.25 -9.69 -12.62
CA ASP A 55 -13.62 -10.92 -13.10
C ASP A 55 -12.16 -10.64 -13.50
N SER A 56 -11.49 -11.57 -14.19
CA SER A 56 -10.09 -11.36 -14.60
C SER A 56 -9.89 -10.17 -15.56
N LEU A 57 -10.93 -9.74 -16.28
CA LEU A 57 -10.88 -8.70 -17.31
C LEU A 57 -11.58 -7.40 -16.91
N ASN A 58 -12.64 -7.48 -16.11
CA ASN A 58 -13.53 -6.37 -15.77
C ASN A 58 -13.49 -6.08 -14.28
N GLU A 59 -13.59 -4.81 -13.91
CA GLU A 59 -13.71 -4.36 -12.52
C GLU A 59 -14.76 -3.25 -12.42
N MET A 60 -15.47 -3.22 -11.29
CA MET A 60 -16.52 -2.27 -10.95
C MET A 60 -16.52 -2.03 -9.44
N TYR A 61 -16.97 -0.85 -9.03
CA TYR A 61 -17.00 -0.42 -7.64
C TYR A 61 -18.41 0.05 -7.31
N PHE A 62 -18.95 -0.42 -6.18
CA PHE A 62 -20.29 -0.05 -5.71
C PHE A 62 -20.19 0.54 -4.32
N PHE A 63 -20.77 1.73 -4.14
CA PHE A 63 -20.93 2.34 -2.82
C PHE A 63 -21.68 1.40 -1.86
N ASP A 64 -21.22 1.32 -0.62
CA ASP A 64 -21.92 0.64 0.47
C ASP A 64 -22.41 1.66 1.50
N GLU A 65 -21.48 2.22 2.29
CA GLU A 65 -21.81 3.20 3.33
C GLU A 65 -20.66 4.16 3.68
N LEU A 66 -21.01 5.23 4.40
CA LEU A 66 -20.05 6.14 5.05
C LEU A 66 -20.15 5.99 6.56
N LYS A 67 -19.00 5.92 7.24
CA LYS A 67 -18.92 5.93 8.71
C LYS A 67 -18.05 7.09 9.20
N GLN A 68 -18.39 7.61 10.36
CA GLN A 68 -17.53 8.52 11.12
C GLN A 68 -16.90 7.75 12.27
N GLU A 69 -15.59 7.53 12.19
CA GLU A 69 -14.77 6.91 13.23
C GLU A 69 -14.11 8.00 14.12
N PRO A 70 -13.90 7.74 15.41
CA PRO A 70 -13.52 8.78 16.37
C PRO A 70 -12.04 9.21 16.30
N TYR A 71 -11.16 8.43 15.68
CA TYR A 71 -9.72 8.66 15.70
C TYR A 71 -9.15 8.76 14.28
N PHE A 72 -8.34 9.77 14.01
CA PHE A 72 -7.46 9.82 12.84
C PHE A 72 -6.02 9.66 13.31
N ALA A 73 -5.35 8.59 12.89
CA ALA A 73 -3.96 8.33 13.26
C ALA A 73 -2.94 8.84 12.23
N GLY A 74 -3.39 9.03 10.98
CA GLY A 74 -2.53 9.39 9.88
C GLY A 74 -1.83 10.74 10.06
N SER A 75 -0.79 10.96 9.25
CA SER A 75 -0.02 12.20 9.28
C SER A 75 -0.86 13.45 8.99
N HIS A 76 -0.62 14.52 9.74
CA HIS A 76 -1.19 15.85 9.47
C HIS A 76 -0.37 16.67 8.47
N VAL A 77 0.77 16.15 8.02
CA VAL A 77 1.71 16.83 7.12
C VAL A 77 1.79 16.12 5.78
N SER A 78 1.91 14.78 5.83
CA SER A 78 2.04 13.91 4.67
C SER A 78 0.67 13.48 4.17
N LEU A 79 -0.11 14.45 3.66
CA LEU A 79 -1.51 14.26 3.27
C LEU A 79 -1.69 13.65 1.87
N THR A 80 -0.69 13.75 1.01
CA THR A 80 -0.76 13.22 -0.37
C THR A 80 0.44 12.33 -0.65
N ASP A 81 0.16 11.12 -1.10
CA ASP A 81 1.14 10.10 -1.44
C ASP A 81 1.94 10.46 -2.71
N SER A 82 3.28 10.32 -2.63
CA SER A 82 4.21 10.57 -3.74
C SER A 82 4.99 9.34 -4.19
N PHE A 83 4.77 8.16 -3.58
CA PHE A 83 5.51 6.93 -3.85
C PHE A 83 5.03 6.24 -5.13
N ASN A 84 3.75 6.42 -5.48
CA ASN A 84 3.14 5.82 -6.67
C ASN A 84 3.24 4.29 -6.68
N TYR A 85 3.07 3.66 -5.51
CA TYR A 85 2.98 2.21 -5.35
C TYR A 85 1.53 1.73 -5.48
N GLY A 86 1.33 0.42 -5.34
CA GLY A 86 0.02 -0.22 -5.25
C GLY A 86 -0.75 -0.35 -6.55
N THR A 87 -1.80 -1.16 -6.52
CA THR A 87 -2.75 -1.38 -7.62
C THR A 87 -3.94 -0.43 -7.57
N GLN A 88 -4.21 0.17 -6.41
CA GLN A 88 -5.30 1.10 -6.18
C GLN A 88 -4.78 2.43 -5.64
N ARG A 89 -5.49 3.51 -5.96
CA ARG A 89 -5.23 4.86 -5.46
C ARG A 89 -6.54 5.51 -5.03
N PHE A 90 -6.58 5.95 -3.78
CA PHE A 90 -7.64 6.80 -3.26
C PHE A 90 -7.23 8.28 -3.38
N VAL A 91 -8.15 9.11 -3.86
CA VAL A 91 -7.96 10.57 -3.96
C VAL A 91 -9.17 11.28 -3.41
N LEU A 92 -8.96 12.25 -2.52
CA LEU A 92 -9.98 13.16 -2.05
C LEU A 92 -9.74 14.54 -2.65
N VAL A 93 -10.75 15.05 -3.35
CA VAL A 93 -10.69 16.35 -4.03
C VAL A 93 -11.66 17.31 -3.35
N ASP A 94 -11.19 18.48 -2.93
CA ASP A 94 -12.06 19.55 -2.44
C ASP A 94 -12.97 20.05 -3.57
N GLU A 95 -14.29 20.10 -3.33
CA GLU A 95 -15.26 20.43 -4.37
C GLU A 95 -15.16 21.91 -4.81
N ALA A 96 -14.85 22.82 -3.89
CA ALA A 96 -14.83 24.25 -4.17
C ALA A 96 -13.63 24.67 -5.03
N SER A 97 -12.45 24.12 -4.74
CA SER A 97 -11.20 24.46 -5.41
C SER A 97 -10.80 23.48 -6.51
N GLY A 98 -11.32 22.25 -6.50
CA GLY A 98 -10.85 21.15 -7.36
C GLY A 98 -9.45 20.63 -6.99
N LYS A 99 -8.92 21.00 -5.82
CA LYS A 99 -7.58 20.59 -5.35
C LYS A 99 -7.63 19.19 -4.74
N GLU A 100 -6.64 18.35 -5.05
CA GLU A 100 -6.36 17.13 -4.29
C GLU A 100 -5.89 17.52 -2.87
N ILE A 101 -6.66 17.12 -1.86
CA ILE A 101 -6.44 17.49 -0.46
C ILE A 101 -5.99 16.30 0.40
N TYR A 102 -6.20 15.06 -0.08
CA TYR A 102 -5.68 13.87 0.55
C TYR A 102 -5.57 12.73 -0.48
N SER A 103 -4.54 11.89 -0.37
CA SER A 103 -4.43 10.66 -1.17
C SER A 103 -3.51 9.65 -0.54
N TYR A 104 -3.81 8.38 -0.78
CA TYR A 104 -2.93 7.25 -0.49
C TYR A 104 -3.16 6.12 -1.48
N HIS A 105 -2.15 5.27 -1.61
CA HIS A 105 -2.16 4.13 -2.51
C HIS A 105 -2.27 2.82 -1.72
N TYR A 106 -2.82 1.77 -2.32
CA TYR A 106 -3.02 0.49 -1.65
C TYR A 106 -3.11 -0.66 -2.65
N CYS A 107 -3.08 -1.88 -2.15
CA CYS A 107 -3.44 -3.10 -2.88
C CYS A 107 -4.65 -3.76 -2.21
N THR A 108 -5.23 -4.74 -2.88
CA THR A 108 -6.43 -5.44 -2.40
C THR A 108 -6.28 -6.94 -2.59
N LEU A 109 -6.98 -7.72 -1.75
CA LEU A 109 -7.10 -9.16 -1.97
C LEU A 109 -7.82 -9.48 -3.29
N TRP A 110 -8.66 -8.55 -3.79
CA TRP A 110 -9.33 -8.69 -5.08
C TRP A 110 -8.32 -8.66 -6.24
N ASP A 111 -7.30 -7.79 -6.17
CA ASP A 111 -6.24 -7.71 -7.19
C ASP A 111 -5.33 -8.95 -7.25
N GLU A 112 -5.23 -9.70 -6.16
CA GLU A 112 -4.63 -11.03 -6.19
C GLU A 112 -5.60 -12.06 -6.79
N TRP A 113 -6.85 -12.08 -6.31
CA TRP A 113 -7.88 -13.02 -6.79
C TRP A 113 -8.11 -12.92 -8.30
N ARG A 114 -8.07 -11.72 -8.89
CA ARG A 114 -8.28 -11.56 -10.35
C ARG A 114 -7.23 -12.29 -11.19
N CYS A 115 -6.08 -12.62 -10.61
CA CYS A 115 -5.01 -13.38 -11.25
C CYS A 115 -5.22 -14.90 -11.14
N GLU A 116 -6.18 -15.35 -10.31
CA GLU A 116 -6.50 -16.77 -10.15
C GLU A 116 -7.29 -17.32 -11.35
N PRO A 117 -7.13 -18.62 -11.68
CA PRO A 117 -7.90 -19.25 -12.74
C PRO A 117 -9.42 -19.13 -12.56
N GLU A 118 -9.89 -19.12 -11.30
CA GLU A 118 -11.31 -18.94 -10.95
C GLU A 118 -11.89 -17.65 -11.56
N ALA A 119 -11.15 -16.54 -11.47
CA ALA A 119 -11.60 -15.22 -11.92
C ALA A 119 -11.86 -15.15 -13.44
N SER A 120 -11.32 -16.09 -14.22
CA SER A 120 -11.61 -16.18 -15.67
C SER A 120 -12.98 -16.81 -15.98
N SER A 121 -13.67 -17.34 -14.97
CA SER A 121 -14.91 -18.09 -15.15
C SER A 121 -16.05 -17.64 -14.24
N VAL A 122 -15.74 -17.04 -13.09
CA VAL A 122 -16.73 -16.66 -12.08
C VAL A 122 -16.47 -15.22 -11.65
N PRO A 123 -17.38 -14.27 -11.93
CA PRO A 123 -17.28 -12.95 -11.35
C PRO A 123 -17.59 -12.99 -9.84
N THR A 124 -16.91 -12.15 -9.06
CA THR A 124 -17.10 -12.05 -7.62
C THR A 124 -17.19 -10.60 -7.16
N GLY A 125 -17.54 -10.42 -5.88
CA GLY A 125 -17.48 -9.13 -5.18
C GLY A 125 -16.82 -9.31 -3.81
N MET A 126 -15.91 -8.40 -3.47
CA MET A 126 -15.28 -8.33 -2.15
C MET A 126 -15.64 -7.00 -1.47
N PRO A 127 -16.14 -7.02 -0.22
CA PRO A 127 -16.30 -5.80 0.56
C PRO A 127 -14.93 -5.21 0.89
N GLU A 128 -14.73 -3.97 0.50
CA GLU A 128 -13.52 -3.18 0.71
C GLU A 128 -13.83 -1.89 1.46
N SER A 129 -12.77 -1.21 1.89
CA SER A 129 -12.88 -0.01 2.70
C SER A 129 -11.66 0.87 2.55
N VAL A 130 -11.88 2.18 2.56
CA VAL A 130 -10.84 3.20 2.67
C VAL A 130 -11.14 4.13 3.83
N VAL A 131 -10.11 4.60 4.52
CA VAL A 131 -10.20 5.57 5.61
C VAL A 131 -9.38 6.81 5.28
N PHE A 132 -9.89 7.97 5.66
CA PHE A 132 -9.27 9.27 5.36
C PHE A 132 -9.72 10.32 6.38
N PRO A 133 -8.99 11.44 6.53
CA PRO A 133 -9.36 12.45 7.50
C PRO A 133 -10.70 13.10 7.13
N TYR A 134 -11.54 13.35 8.14
CA TYR A 134 -12.92 13.76 7.92
C TYR A 134 -12.99 15.20 7.39
N PRO A 135 -13.55 15.45 6.20
CA PRO A 135 -13.50 16.77 5.57
C PRO A 135 -14.43 17.80 6.24
N LYS A 136 -13.96 19.04 6.33
CA LYS A 136 -14.71 20.24 6.79
C LYS A 136 -15.63 20.81 5.72
N HIS A 137 -15.33 20.53 4.46
CA HIS A 137 -16.04 21.03 3.29
C HIS A 137 -16.47 19.86 2.39
N ASN A 138 -17.37 20.13 1.45
CA ASN A 138 -17.76 19.11 0.49
C ASN A 138 -16.55 18.68 -0.33
N ALA A 139 -16.47 17.39 -0.61
CA ALA A 139 -15.36 16.79 -1.33
C ALA A 139 -15.87 15.70 -2.26
N VAL A 140 -15.01 15.23 -3.17
CA VAL A 140 -15.26 14.09 -4.03
C VAL A 140 -14.20 13.03 -3.71
N ALA A 141 -14.66 11.90 -3.17
CA ALA A 141 -13.83 10.71 -3.04
C ALA A 141 -13.73 10.01 -4.40
N GLN A 142 -12.52 9.62 -4.79
CA GLN A 142 -12.25 8.95 -6.05
C GLN A 142 -11.42 7.70 -5.81
N ILE A 143 -11.79 6.60 -6.48
CA ILE A 143 -10.99 5.38 -6.52
C ILE A 143 -10.48 5.20 -7.94
N TRP A 144 -9.17 5.03 -8.04
CA TRP A 144 -8.43 4.82 -9.26
C TRP A 144 -7.77 3.46 -9.19
N SER A 145 -7.80 2.73 -10.30
CA SER A 145 -7.18 1.42 -10.44
C SER A 145 -6.05 1.50 -11.46
N ARG A 146 -4.96 0.81 -11.17
CA ARG A 146 -3.80 0.69 -12.02
C ARG A 146 -4.08 -0.39 -13.07
N LEU A 147 -3.87 -0.05 -14.33
CA LEU A 147 -4.05 -0.99 -15.43
C LEU A 147 -3.21 -2.26 -15.21
N SER A 148 -3.75 -3.45 -15.52
CA SER A 148 -3.01 -4.71 -15.32
C SER A 148 -1.71 -4.75 -16.13
N VAL A 149 -0.73 -5.54 -15.67
CA VAL A 149 0.55 -5.71 -16.37
C VAL A 149 0.34 -6.28 -17.77
N THR A 150 -0.54 -7.28 -17.91
CA THR A 150 -0.88 -7.87 -19.20
C THR A 150 -1.44 -6.84 -20.18
N GLU A 151 -2.36 -5.97 -19.75
CA GLU A 151 -2.94 -4.95 -20.64
C GLU A 151 -1.95 -3.81 -20.93
N THR A 152 -1.15 -3.42 -19.94
CA THR A 152 -0.05 -2.46 -20.09
C THR A 152 0.95 -2.91 -21.15
N LYS A 153 1.37 -4.18 -21.10
CA LYS A 153 2.27 -4.78 -22.08
C LYS A 153 1.64 -4.86 -23.47
N LYS A 154 0.37 -5.25 -23.59
CA LYS A 154 -0.37 -5.25 -24.88
C LYS A 154 -0.40 -3.87 -25.53
N ARG A 155 -0.48 -2.81 -24.72
CA ARG A 155 -0.44 -1.41 -25.19
C ARG A 155 0.98 -0.89 -25.46
N GLY A 156 2.03 -1.69 -25.22
CA GLY A 156 3.43 -1.29 -25.39
C GLY A 156 3.88 -0.22 -24.41
N LEU A 157 3.20 -0.11 -23.26
CA LEU A 157 3.54 0.83 -22.19
C LEU A 157 4.56 0.20 -21.24
N LYS A 158 5.49 1.01 -20.74
CA LYS A 158 6.49 0.58 -19.76
C LYS A 158 5.98 0.60 -18.32
N HIS A 159 5.02 1.47 -18.06
CA HIS A 159 4.45 1.72 -16.73
C HIS A 159 2.95 1.57 -16.82
N GLN A 160 2.35 0.98 -15.80
CA GLN A 160 0.91 0.79 -15.73
C GLN A 160 0.21 2.13 -15.44
N PRO A 161 -0.61 2.66 -16.36
CA PRO A 161 -1.34 3.91 -16.14
C PRO A 161 -2.49 3.74 -15.14
N TRP A 162 -2.91 4.87 -14.56
CA TRP A 162 -4.07 4.95 -13.67
C TRP A 162 -5.36 5.26 -14.43
N GLU A 163 -6.46 4.61 -14.05
CA GLU A 163 -7.80 4.84 -14.58
C GLU A 163 -8.77 5.10 -13.42
N LYS A 164 -9.53 6.21 -13.47
CA LYS A 164 -10.57 6.48 -12.47
C LYS A 164 -11.71 5.51 -12.68
N LYS A 165 -12.04 4.73 -11.67
CA LYS A 165 -13.11 3.71 -11.73
C LYS A 165 -14.37 4.15 -11.01
N PHE A 166 -14.24 4.98 -9.99
CA PHE A 166 -15.34 5.36 -9.13
C PHE A 166 -15.16 6.76 -8.57
N GLU A 167 -16.27 7.45 -8.36
CA GLU A 167 -16.32 8.70 -7.61
C GLU A 167 -17.59 8.77 -6.77
N TYR A 168 -17.48 9.38 -5.58
CA TYR A 168 -18.59 9.59 -4.67
C TYR A 168 -18.55 11.01 -4.08
N PRO A 169 -19.63 11.81 -4.23
CA PRO A 169 -19.70 13.14 -3.65
C PRO A 169 -19.95 13.05 -2.14
N ILE A 170 -19.00 13.52 -1.34
CA ILE A 170 -19.13 13.66 0.10
C ILE A 170 -19.77 15.01 0.41
N ARG A 171 -20.89 14.96 1.11
CA ARG A 171 -21.65 16.14 1.55
C ARG A 171 -21.55 16.26 3.07
N THR A 172 -21.12 17.43 3.53
CA THR A 172 -20.91 17.69 4.97
C THR A 172 -22.21 17.73 5.78
N ASP A 173 -23.34 17.92 5.11
CA ASP A 173 -24.69 17.88 5.66
C ASP A 173 -25.40 16.52 5.47
N ASN A 174 -24.69 15.49 4.98
CA ASN A 174 -25.27 14.17 4.75
C ASN A 174 -25.67 13.48 6.07
N PRO A 175 -26.98 13.26 6.33
CA PRO A 175 -27.43 12.62 7.56
C PRO A 175 -27.18 11.10 7.57
N PHE A 176 -26.75 10.51 6.45
CA PHE A 176 -26.50 9.07 6.30
C PHE A 176 -25.05 8.68 6.61
N VAL A 177 -24.21 9.59 7.11
CA VAL A 177 -22.91 9.22 7.67
C VAL A 177 -23.14 8.55 9.03
N ARG A 178 -22.95 7.23 9.09
CA ARG A 178 -23.20 6.44 10.29
C ARG A 178 -22.17 6.78 11.37
N ALA A 179 -22.62 7.15 12.55
CA ALA A 179 -21.72 7.31 13.69
C ALA A 179 -21.18 5.94 14.13
N PHE A 180 -19.86 5.79 14.18
CA PHE A 180 -19.22 4.62 14.77
C PHE A 180 -19.09 4.84 16.29
N SER A 181 -19.51 3.85 17.07
CA SER A 181 -19.38 3.86 18.53
C SER A 181 -18.49 2.70 18.96
N PRO A 182 -17.25 2.96 19.43
CA PRO A 182 -16.39 1.91 19.93
C PRO A 182 -17.03 1.17 21.10
N VAL A 183 -17.02 -0.16 21.04
CA VAL A 183 -17.55 -1.06 22.08
C VAL A 183 -16.52 -2.05 22.61
N TYR A 184 -15.51 -2.40 21.82
CA TYR A 184 -14.39 -3.22 22.26
C TYR A 184 -13.40 -2.44 23.13
N GLU A 185 -12.81 -3.17 24.07
CA GLU A 185 -11.71 -2.67 24.88
C GLU A 185 -10.47 -2.46 24.03
N VAL A 186 -9.78 -1.33 24.24
CA VAL A 186 -8.48 -1.03 23.63
C VAL A 186 -7.43 -0.96 24.72
N GLN A 187 -6.29 -1.61 24.49
CA GLN A 187 -5.16 -1.56 25.40
C GLN A 187 -3.90 -1.11 24.68
N ASP A 188 -3.24 -0.10 25.23
CA ASP A 188 -1.90 0.32 24.84
C ASP A 188 -0.88 -0.74 25.28
N LEU A 189 -0.08 -1.23 24.34
CA LEU A 189 0.96 -2.23 24.61
C LEU A 189 2.37 -1.62 24.55
N HIS A 190 2.57 -0.70 23.61
CA HIS A 190 3.79 0.10 23.46
C HIS A 190 3.40 1.45 22.88
N VAL A 191 3.63 2.56 23.57
CA VAL A 191 3.28 3.91 23.07
C VAL A 191 4.49 4.81 23.19
N ALA A 192 5.03 5.22 22.04
CA ALA A 192 6.18 6.09 21.94
C ALA A 192 5.81 7.59 21.93
N GLY A 193 4.65 7.94 21.37
CA GLY A 193 4.27 9.34 21.19
C GLY A 193 2.85 9.54 20.66
N ALA A 194 2.56 10.78 20.29
CA ALA A 194 1.28 11.15 19.68
C ALA A 194 1.11 10.48 18.31
N THR A 195 -0.13 10.10 17.97
CA THR A 195 -0.45 9.31 16.78
C THR A 195 0.01 10.01 15.50
N GLN A 196 -0.18 11.33 15.41
CA GLN A 196 0.23 12.11 14.22
C GLN A 196 1.75 12.15 13.96
N HIS A 197 2.58 11.67 14.89
CA HIS A 197 4.05 11.66 14.80
C HIS A 197 4.65 10.26 15.02
N CYS A 198 3.83 9.21 15.02
CA CYS A 198 4.26 7.83 15.21
C CYS A 198 3.56 6.93 14.19
N LEU A 199 4.14 5.76 13.94
CA LEU A 199 3.51 4.68 13.21
C LEU A 199 2.56 3.97 14.18
N ASP A 200 1.25 4.01 13.94
CA ASP A 200 0.27 3.35 14.79
C ASP A 200 -0.13 1.97 14.22
N ILE A 201 0.27 0.91 14.91
CA ILE A 201 -0.11 -0.48 14.61
C ILE A 201 -1.20 -0.93 15.58
N VAL A 202 -2.31 -1.44 15.06
CA VAL A 202 -3.35 -2.10 15.87
C VAL A 202 -3.31 -3.61 15.66
N LEU A 203 -3.22 -4.35 16.77
CA LEU A 203 -3.25 -5.80 16.82
C LEU A 203 -4.68 -6.28 17.05
N LEU A 204 -5.16 -7.17 16.17
CA LEU A 204 -6.50 -7.75 16.26
C LEU A 204 -6.45 -9.24 16.55
N PRO A 205 -7.28 -9.76 17.48
CA PRO A 205 -7.39 -11.20 17.74
C PRO A 205 -8.31 -11.87 16.72
N GLU A 206 -7.84 -12.96 16.13
CA GLU A 206 -8.69 -13.89 15.37
C GLU A 206 -8.64 -15.29 15.98
N GLY A 207 -9.82 -15.82 16.31
CA GLY A 207 -9.94 -17.19 16.84
C GLY A 207 -9.56 -17.33 18.31
N TYR A 208 -9.45 -16.22 19.06
CA TYR A 208 -9.31 -16.22 20.52
C TYR A 208 -10.68 -16.01 21.14
N THR A 209 -11.12 -16.93 22.00
CA THR A 209 -12.39 -16.80 22.74
C THR A 209 -12.24 -15.86 23.94
N GLU A 210 -13.36 -15.48 24.57
CA GLU A 210 -13.36 -14.63 25.79
C GLU A 210 -12.39 -15.14 26.88
N ASN A 211 -12.29 -16.47 27.04
CA ASN A 211 -11.43 -17.10 28.05
C ASN A 211 -9.95 -17.19 27.64
N GLU A 212 -9.58 -16.71 26.45
CA GLU A 212 -8.22 -16.77 25.88
C GLU A 212 -7.57 -15.37 25.79
N LYS A 213 -8.12 -14.36 26.46
CA LYS A 213 -7.56 -12.99 26.47
C LYS A 213 -6.09 -12.96 26.92
N ASP A 214 -5.75 -13.70 27.97
CA ASP A 214 -4.37 -13.75 28.47
C ASP A 214 -3.41 -14.35 27.43
N ARG A 215 -3.87 -15.35 26.67
CA ARG A 215 -3.10 -15.95 25.57
C ARG A 215 -2.89 -14.95 24.43
N PHE A 216 -3.92 -14.21 24.04
CA PHE A 216 -3.78 -13.16 23.04
C PHE A 216 -2.81 -12.06 23.49
N LEU A 217 -2.84 -11.68 24.77
CA LEU A 217 -1.87 -10.73 25.33
C LEU A 217 -0.44 -11.26 25.29
N ASP A 218 -0.23 -12.55 25.53
CA ASP A 218 1.08 -13.18 25.38
C ASP A 218 1.56 -13.18 23.92
N ASP A 219 0.67 -13.51 22.97
CA ASP A 219 0.99 -13.45 21.53
C ASP A 219 1.28 -12.01 21.08
N CYS A 220 0.57 -11.01 21.62
CA CYS A 220 0.89 -9.60 21.38
C CYS A 220 2.28 -9.20 21.91
N ARG A 221 2.64 -9.67 23.12
CA ARG A 221 3.98 -9.42 23.69
C ARG A 221 5.07 -10.09 22.85
N LEU A 222 4.81 -11.31 22.36
CA LEU A 222 5.70 -12.01 21.45
C LEU A 222 5.90 -11.21 20.18
N PHE A 223 4.82 -10.83 19.49
CA PHE A 223 4.85 -9.97 18.30
C PHE A 223 5.72 -8.74 18.52
N ILE A 224 5.46 -7.96 19.58
CA ILE A 224 6.21 -6.73 19.88
C ILE A 224 7.71 -7.04 20.08
N SER A 225 8.02 -8.05 20.87
CA SER A 225 9.39 -8.44 21.18
C SER A 225 10.14 -8.92 19.94
N GLU A 226 9.45 -9.57 19.00
CA GLU A 226 10.05 -10.08 17.78
C GLU A 226 10.18 -8.99 16.71
N PHE A 227 9.13 -8.19 16.51
CA PHE A 227 9.11 -7.07 15.57
C PHE A 227 10.28 -6.11 15.81
N PHE A 228 10.51 -5.72 17.07
CA PHE A 228 11.60 -4.83 17.46
C PHE A 228 13.00 -5.47 17.53
N ARG A 229 13.16 -6.72 17.06
CA ARG A 229 14.49 -7.32 16.82
C ARG A 229 15.00 -7.10 15.41
N PHE A 230 14.14 -6.68 14.48
CA PHE A 230 14.50 -6.44 13.10
C PHE A 230 14.69 -4.94 12.85
N GLU A 231 15.73 -4.58 12.10
CA GLU A 231 15.85 -3.22 11.58
C GLU A 231 14.84 -2.98 10.44
N PRO A 232 14.29 -1.77 10.30
CA PRO A 232 14.63 -0.54 11.04
C PRO A 232 13.89 -0.38 12.38
N TRP A 233 13.05 -1.34 12.76
CA TRP A 233 12.18 -1.26 13.94
C TRP A 233 12.97 -1.20 15.24
N THR A 234 14.06 -1.96 15.33
CA THR A 234 14.99 -1.93 16.47
C THR A 234 15.46 -0.50 16.77
N SER A 235 15.92 0.23 15.74
CA SER A 235 16.45 1.59 15.90
C SER A 235 15.36 2.67 16.02
N ASN A 236 14.10 2.35 15.71
CA ASN A 236 12.99 3.31 15.63
C ASN A 236 11.83 3.00 16.60
N GLN A 237 12.06 2.25 17.69
CA GLN A 237 11.02 1.93 18.68
C GLN A 237 10.32 3.18 19.25
N ASN A 238 11.03 4.32 19.30
CA ASN A 238 10.52 5.60 19.76
C ASN A 238 9.63 6.34 18.74
N ARG A 239 9.30 5.70 17.62
CA ARG A 239 8.42 6.22 16.56
C ARG A 239 7.28 5.26 16.25
N VAL A 240 7.08 4.23 17.07
CA VAL A 240 6.06 3.20 16.85
C VAL A 240 5.15 3.14 18.06
N ASN A 241 3.85 3.11 17.81
CA ASN A 241 2.81 2.81 18.77
C ASN A 241 2.19 1.46 18.39
N ILE A 242 1.96 0.59 19.38
CA ILE A 242 1.31 -0.70 19.23
C ILE A 242 0.21 -0.81 20.27
N ARG A 243 -1.02 -0.99 19.78
CA ARG A 243 -2.23 -1.17 20.60
C ARG A 243 -2.89 -2.49 20.22
N MET A 244 -3.76 -2.99 21.08
CA MET A 244 -4.66 -4.08 20.71
C MET A 244 -6.12 -3.67 20.90
N VAL A 245 -6.99 -4.29 20.12
CA VAL A 245 -8.45 -4.23 20.30
C VAL A 245 -8.92 -5.61 20.71
N TRP A 246 -9.52 -5.75 21.90
CA TRP A 246 -10.03 -7.04 22.36
C TRP A 246 -11.41 -7.35 21.75
N ALA A 247 -11.40 -8.11 20.66
CA ALA A 247 -12.59 -8.56 19.95
C ALA A 247 -12.67 -10.11 19.92
N PRO A 248 -13.18 -10.75 20.98
CA PRO A 248 -13.15 -12.21 21.12
C PRO A 248 -14.07 -12.92 20.12
N SER A 249 -13.56 -13.99 19.52
CA SER A 249 -14.30 -14.92 18.65
C SER A 249 -15.21 -15.85 19.46
N LYS A 250 -16.24 -16.40 18.80
CA LYS A 250 -17.12 -17.41 19.43
C LYS A 250 -16.45 -18.76 19.59
N GLU A 251 -15.61 -19.13 18.63
CA GLU A 251 -14.86 -20.39 18.65
C GLU A 251 -13.35 -20.14 18.67
N SER A 252 -12.64 -21.08 19.30
CA SER A 252 -11.18 -21.08 19.38
C SER A 252 -10.60 -21.76 18.15
N GLY A 253 -9.64 -21.11 17.49
CA GLY A 253 -9.00 -21.61 16.27
C GLY A 253 -9.40 -20.84 15.00
N VAL A 254 -8.85 -21.27 13.86
CA VAL A 254 -8.99 -20.64 12.54
C VAL A 254 -9.42 -21.70 11.52
N SER A 255 -10.26 -21.32 10.56
CA SER A 255 -10.77 -22.24 9.54
C SER A 255 -9.66 -22.76 8.63
N ILE A 256 -9.67 -24.07 8.35
CA ILE A 256 -8.76 -24.76 7.42
C ILE A 256 -9.63 -25.59 6.46
N PRO A 257 -10.08 -25.00 5.34
CA PRO A 257 -10.98 -25.65 4.38
C PRO A 257 -10.47 -27.00 3.86
N SER A 258 -9.16 -27.11 3.57
CA SER A 258 -8.52 -28.34 3.07
C SER A 258 -8.59 -29.51 4.07
N GLU A 259 -8.78 -29.21 5.36
CA GLU A 259 -8.97 -30.20 6.43
C GLU A 259 -10.44 -30.33 6.87
N ASN A 260 -11.36 -29.68 6.15
CA ASN A 260 -12.78 -29.60 6.49
C ASN A 260 -13.03 -29.06 7.93
N LYS A 261 -12.21 -28.10 8.36
CA LYS A 261 -12.34 -27.41 9.64
C LYS A 261 -12.87 -26.01 9.42
N TRP A 262 -14.02 -25.70 10.02
CA TRP A 262 -14.68 -24.41 9.94
C TRP A 262 -15.02 -23.92 11.34
N PHE A 263 -14.62 -22.70 11.66
CA PHE A 263 -14.83 -22.07 12.96
C PHE A 263 -15.59 -20.75 12.77
N ALA A 264 -16.52 -20.47 13.68
CA ALA A 264 -17.28 -19.23 13.78
C ALA A 264 -16.45 -18.15 14.48
N THR A 265 -15.54 -17.53 13.73
CA THR A 265 -14.68 -16.44 14.19
C THR A 265 -15.21 -15.07 13.74
N ASN A 266 -14.71 -13.99 14.35
CA ASN A 266 -15.21 -12.64 14.11
C ASN A 266 -14.89 -12.13 12.70
N MET A 267 -13.65 -12.31 12.23
CA MET A 267 -13.23 -11.83 10.91
C MET A 267 -13.38 -12.89 9.82
N LYS A 268 -13.79 -14.12 10.16
CA LYS A 268 -13.99 -15.25 9.23
C LYS A 268 -12.74 -15.56 8.41
N ILE A 269 -11.57 -15.42 9.01
CA ILE A 269 -10.31 -15.75 8.37
C ILE A 269 -10.23 -17.26 8.17
N ALA A 270 -9.69 -17.65 7.02
CA ALA A 270 -9.41 -19.03 6.70
C ALA A 270 -8.05 -19.17 6.02
N TYR A 271 -7.36 -20.28 6.32
CA TYR A 271 -6.26 -20.77 5.49
C TYR A 271 -6.78 -21.19 4.11
N ASP A 272 -5.86 -21.63 3.25
CA ASP A 272 -6.15 -22.15 1.91
C ASP A 272 -6.73 -21.07 0.96
N THR A 273 -6.45 -19.79 1.24
CA THR A 273 -6.82 -18.69 0.34
C THR A 273 -6.15 -18.90 -1.01
N PHE A 274 -6.97 -18.88 -2.07
CA PHE A 274 -6.54 -19.17 -3.46
C PHE A 274 -5.84 -20.53 -3.64
N ASN A 275 -6.25 -21.54 -2.85
CA ASN A 275 -5.65 -22.88 -2.83
C ASN A 275 -4.18 -22.91 -2.34
N SER A 276 -3.68 -21.82 -1.75
CA SER A 276 -2.37 -21.80 -1.10
C SER A 276 -2.50 -22.20 0.37
N ASN A 277 -1.97 -23.38 0.71
CA ASN A 277 -2.22 -24.02 2.01
C ASN A 277 -1.85 -23.18 3.24
N ARG A 278 -0.88 -22.28 3.09
CA ARG A 278 -0.34 -21.44 4.16
C ARG A 278 -0.86 -20.00 4.09
N TYR A 279 -1.58 -19.64 3.02
CA TYR A 279 -2.12 -18.30 2.87
C TYR A 279 -3.43 -18.18 3.63
N GLN A 280 -3.48 -17.28 4.60
CA GLN A 280 -4.64 -17.06 5.45
C GLN A 280 -5.14 -15.63 5.33
N MET A 281 -6.35 -15.46 4.84
CA MET A 281 -6.97 -14.16 4.63
C MET A 281 -8.47 -14.25 4.93
N THR A 282 -9.09 -13.09 5.08
CA THR A 282 -10.54 -12.91 4.94
C THR A 282 -10.85 -12.09 3.70
N ARG A 283 -11.93 -12.47 3.02
CA ARG A 283 -12.53 -11.67 1.94
C ARG A 283 -13.43 -10.54 2.48
N ASP A 284 -13.67 -10.51 3.79
CA ASP A 284 -14.54 -9.56 4.47
C ASP A 284 -13.73 -8.41 5.13
N PHE A 285 -13.09 -7.56 4.32
CA PHE A 285 -12.21 -6.51 4.85
C PHE A 285 -12.94 -5.45 5.66
N GLN A 286 -14.22 -5.20 5.34
CA GLN A 286 -15.05 -4.33 6.13
C GLN A 286 -15.23 -4.83 7.57
N ALA A 287 -15.31 -6.16 7.80
CA ALA A 287 -15.36 -6.72 9.15
C ALA A 287 -14.04 -6.50 9.92
N VAL A 288 -12.90 -6.58 9.25
CA VAL A 288 -11.59 -6.25 9.84
C VAL A 288 -11.57 -4.78 10.28
N ARG A 289 -12.03 -3.86 9.42
CA ARG A 289 -12.12 -2.42 9.71
C ARG A 289 -13.12 -2.10 10.81
N ASP A 290 -14.24 -2.83 10.91
CA ASP A 290 -15.22 -2.67 11.99
C ASP A 290 -14.62 -2.98 13.36
N ILE A 291 -13.61 -3.83 13.44
CA ILE A 291 -12.85 -4.06 14.67
C ILE A 291 -11.75 -2.99 14.82
N ALA A 292 -10.94 -2.73 13.78
CA ALA A 292 -9.82 -1.78 13.85
C ALA A 292 -10.23 -0.36 14.25
N GLY A 293 -11.41 0.12 13.80
CA GLY A 293 -11.94 1.46 14.09
C GLY A 293 -12.14 1.81 15.57
N HIS A 294 -11.92 0.84 16.48
CA HIS A 294 -11.93 1.05 17.93
C HIS A 294 -10.67 1.76 18.45
N ALA A 295 -9.56 1.74 17.72
CA ALA A 295 -8.30 2.36 18.10
C ALA A 295 -7.82 3.34 17.00
N PRO A 296 -6.90 4.27 17.30
CA PRO A 296 -6.11 4.94 16.26
C PRO A 296 -5.13 3.93 15.62
N TYR A 297 -5.07 3.90 14.29
CA TYR A 297 -4.14 3.05 13.53
C TYR A 297 -3.82 3.63 12.15
N ASP A 298 -2.59 3.42 11.71
CA ASP A 298 -2.17 3.44 10.30
C ASP A 298 -2.27 2.03 9.71
N TYR A 299 -1.86 1.02 10.50
CA TYR A 299 -1.74 -0.37 10.06
C TYR A 299 -2.47 -1.34 10.97
N ILE A 300 -3.17 -2.30 10.34
CA ILE A 300 -3.90 -3.38 11.02
C ILE A 300 -3.09 -4.67 10.90
N TYR A 301 -2.74 -5.29 12.02
CA TYR A 301 -2.09 -6.61 12.01
C TYR A 301 -2.94 -7.62 12.79
N VAL A 302 -3.37 -8.69 12.13
CA VAL A 302 -4.18 -9.73 12.74
C VAL A 302 -3.30 -10.86 13.26
N LEU A 303 -3.44 -11.19 14.54
CA LEU A 303 -2.82 -12.39 15.11
C LEU A 303 -3.89 -13.48 15.18
N THR A 304 -3.53 -14.66 14.67
CA THR A 304 -4.44 -15.81 14.63
C THR A 304 -4.11 -16.84 15.70
N ASN A 305 -5.14 -17.38 16.36
CA ASN A 305 -5.01 -18.44 17.36
C ASN A 305 -4.77 -19.80 16.69
N SER A 306 -3.60 -19.96 16.10
CA SER A 306 -3.20 -21.14 15.33
C SER A 306 -1.70 -21.36 15.46
N ASP A 307 -1.29 -22.63 15.51
CA ASP A 307 0.12 -23.02 15.48
C ASP A 307 0.58 -23.46 14.08
N LYS A 308 -0.32 -23.42 13.09
CA LYS A 308 -0.02 -23.69 11.69
C LYS A 308 0.67 -22.45 11.09
N TYR A 309 1.88 -22.66 10.57
CA TYR A 309 2.59 -21.63 9.83
C TYR A 309 1.72 -21.09 8.69
N GLY A 310 1.64 -19.76 8.61
CA GLY A 310 0.96 -19.04 7.56
C GLY A 310 0.78 -17.58 7.91
N GLY A 311 0.55 -16.76 6.90
CA GLY A 311 0.41 -15.33 7.02
C GLY A 311 -0.01 -14.72 5.71
N GLY A 312 0.00 -13.40 5.67
CA GLY A 312 -0.27 -12.60 4.49
C GLY A 312 -0.09 -11.13 4.80
N GLY A 313 0.28 -10.33 3.81
CA GLY A 313 0.42 -8.90 3.94
C GLY A 313 0.09 -8.26 2.61
N ILE A 314 -0.86 -7.31 2.62
CA ILE A 314 -1.23 -6.56 1.41
C ILE A 314 -1.07 -5.07 1.71
N TYR A 315 -0.42 -4.36 0.78
CA TYR A 315 -0.07 -2.94 0.90
C TYR A 315 -1.27 -2.07 1.30
N ASN A 316 -1.18 -1.38 2.44
CA ASN A 316 -2.21 -0.52 3.03
C ASN A 316 -3.61 -1.18 3.19
N PHE A 317 -3.63 -2.51 3.32
CA PHE A 317 -4.84 -3.31 3.54
C PHE A 317 -4.87 -3.88 4.97
N TYR A 318 -4.29 -5.06 5.18
CA TYR A 318 -3.93 -5.58 6.52
C TYR A 318 -2.81 -6.61 6.39
N GLY A 319 -2.10 -6.81 7.49
CA GLY A 319 -1.17 -7.91 7.70
C GLY A 319 -1.79 -8.96 8.60
N ILE A 320 -1.34 -10.21 8.48
CA ILE A 320 -1.83 -11.32 9.28
C ILE A 320 -0.76 -12.38 9.46
N GLY A 321 -0.73 -12.99 10.64
CA GLY A 321 0.15 -14.10 10.94
C GLY A 321 -0.39 -15.01 12.05
N ALA A 322 0.18 -16.20 12.16
CA ALA A 322 0.03 -17.01 13.37
C ALA A 322 0.53 -16.21 14.59
N GLY A 323 -0.28 -16.15 15.65
CA GLY A 323 0.09 -15.42 16.88
C GLY A 323 1.28 -16.07 17.61
N HIS A 324 1.44 -17.37 17.42
CA HIS A 324 2.57 -18.16 17.88
C HIS A 324 2.81 -19.30 16.88
N ASP A 325 4.05 -19.76 16.76
CA ASP A 325 4.34 -20.97 16.00
C ASP A 325 5.19 -21.95 16.81
N ARG A 326 5.20 -23.22 16.37
CA ARG A 326 5.97 -24.28 17.06
C ARG A 326 7.47 -24.19 16.83
N PHE A 327 7.93 -23.36 15.89
CA PHE A 327 9.28 -23.42 15.33
C PHE A 327 10.12 -22.15 15.58
N GLY A 328 9.56 -21.14 16.25
CA GLY A 328 10.19 -19.86 16.56
C GLY A 328 10.43 -18.97 15.34
N SER A 329 9.59 -19.06 14.29
CA SER A 329 9.74 -18.28 13.05
C SER A 329 8.74 -17.11 12.91
N SER A 330 7.79 -16.98 13.84
CA SER A 330 6.68 -16.03 13.79
C SER A 330 7.16 -14.61 13.57
N GLY A 331 8.20 -14.19 14.27
CA GLY A 331 8.75 -12.85 14.17
C GLY A 331 9.24 -12.48 12.77
N ALA A 332 9.97 -13.39 12.12
CA ALA A 332 10.47 -13.15 10.77
C ALA A 332 9.32 -13.10 9.75
N VAL A 333 8.30 -13.96 9.92
CA VAL A 333 7.07 -13.91 9.12
C VAL A 333 6.37 -12.57 9.35
N HIS A 334 6.17 -12.16 10.60
CA HIS A 334 5.47 -10.92 10.91
C HIS A 334 6.11 -9.70 10.24
N VAL A 335 7.43 -9.60 10.30
CA VAL A 335 8.18 -8.49 9.68
C VAL A 335 8.20 -8.60 8.15
N HIS A 336 8.24 -9.81 7.59
CA HIS A 336 8.10 -10.04 6.14
C HIS A 336 6.72 -9.56 5.64
N GLU A 337 5.63 -10.01 6.27
CA GLU A 337 4.27 -9.60 5.92
C GLU A 337 4.06 -8.10 6.12
N PHE A 338 4.66 -7.53 7.17
CA PHE A 338 4.60 -6.08 7.40
C PHE A 338 5.36 -5.28 6.32
N GLY A 339 6.40 -5.86 5.70
CA GLY A 339 7.08 -5.29 4.54
C GLY A 339 6.15 -5.14 3.32
N HIS A 340 5.33 -6.16 3.04
CA HIS A 340 4.26 -6.06 2.05
C HIS A 340 3.21 -5.03 2.48
N GLN A 341 2.75 -5.11 3.73
CA GLN A 341 1.68 -4.25 4.23
C GLN A 341 2.04 -2.76 4.20
N MET A 342 3.26 -2.41 4.61
CA MET A 342 3.65 -1.01 4.78
C MET A 342 4.04 -0.33 3.47
N LEU A 343 4.67 -1.07 2.55
CA LEU A 343 5.26 -0.47 1.35
C LEU A 343 4.97 -1.20 0.05
N GLY A 344 4.28 -2.33 0.10
CA GLY A 344 4.15 -3.20 -1.06
C GLY A 344 5.51 -3.63 -1.57
N LEU A 345 6.45 -4.00 -0.67
CA LEU A 345 7.66 -4.68 -1.11
C LEU A 345 7.22 -5.98 -1.82
N GLY A 346 7.79 -6.28 -2.98
CA GLY A 346 7.50 -7.51 -3.69
C GLY A 346 8.27 -8.68 -3.09
N ASP A 347 7.73 -9.89 -3.25
CA ASP A 347 8.47 -11.11 -2.91
C ASP A 347 9.71 -11.25 -3.79
N GLU A 348 10.83 -11.57 -3.15
CA GLU A 348 12.13 -11.74 -3.81
C GLU A 348 12.46 -13.23 -4.05
N TYR A 349 11.58 -14.15 -3.64
CA TYR A 349 11.72 -15.57 -3.94
C TYR A 349 11.14 -15.92 -5.32
N VAL A 350 11.52 -17.11 -5.79
CA VAL A 350 11.11 -17.67 -7.07
C VAL A 350 10.25 -18.90 -6.84
N GLU A 351 9.26 -19.13 -7.69
CA GLU A 351 8.54 -20.39 -7.73
C GLU A 351 9.11 -21.25 -8.87
N ILE A 352 9.74 -22.36 -8.52
CA ILE A 352 10.47 -23.19 -9.49
C ILE A 352 9.51 -23.71 -10.57
N GLY A 353 9.87 -23.49 -11.83
CA GLY A 353 9.05 -23.86 -12.98
C GLY A 353 7.97 -22.84 -13.36
N ASN A 354 7.78 -21.79 -12.57
CA ASN A 354 6.92 -20.67 -12.93
C ASN A 354 7.66 -19.70 -13.86
N ASN A 355 7.16 -19.57 -15.09
CA ASN A 355 7.74 -18.73 -16.14
C ASN A 355 6.79 -17.60 -16.58
N ILE A 356 5.58 -17.53 -16.02
CA ILE A 356 4.55 -16.58 -16.43
C ILE A 356 3.91 -16.01 -15.18
N SER A 357 3.87 -14.70 -15.07
CA SER A 357 3.16 -14.00 -14.00
C SER A 357 2.21 -12.97 -14.59
N GLU A 358 0.98 -12.94 -14.07
CA GLU A 358 0.03 -11.86 -14.35
C GLU A 358 0.42 -10.56 -13.59
N GLN A 359 1.26 -10.68 -12.56
CA GLN A 359 1.72 -9.56 -11.73
C GLN A 359 3.04 -8.96 -12.23
N TYR A 360 3.93 -9.77 -12.81
CA TYR A 360 5.24 -9.33 -13.26
C TYR A 360 5.54 -9.85 -14.67
N GLN A 361 5.91 -8.97 -15.59
CA GLN A 361 6.31 -9.37 -16.94
C GLN A 361 7.45 -8.49 -17.48
N PRO A 362 8.45 -9.09 -18.14
CA PRO A 362 9.45 -8.32 -18.88
C PRO A 362 8.79 -7.36 -19.87
N GLY A 363 9.27 -6.12 -19.90
CA GLY A 363 8.72 -5.03 -20.70
C GLY A 363 7.74 -4.11 -19.96
N VAL A 364 7.39 -4.44 -18.71
CA VAL A 364 6.62 -3.57 -17.79
C VAL A 364 7.38 -3.45 -16.48
N GLU A 365 7.64 -2.23 -16.02
CA GLU A 365 8.39 -1.97 -14.80
C GLU A 365 7.48 -2.13 -13.56
N PRO A 366 7.86 -2.96 -12.56
CA PRO A 366 7.10 -3.12 -11.33
C PRO A 366 7.06 -1.83 -10.51
N TYR A 367 5.96 -1.58 -9.78
CA TYR A 367 5.89 -0.41 -8.89
C TYR A 367 6.69 -0.63 -7.61
N GLU A 368 6.84 -1.88 -7.15
CA GLU A 368 7.49 -2.30 -5.92
C GLU A 368 8.93 -1.84 -5.84
N ALA A 369 9.35 -1.28 -4.70
CA ALA A 369 10.67 -0.66 -4.56
C ALA A 369 11.84 -1.64 -4.80
N ASN A 370 11.64 -2.93 -4.50
CA ASN A 370 12.65 -3.98 -4.46
C ASN A 370 12.54 -4.99 -5.60
N LEU A 371 11.79 -4.70 -6.67
CA LEU A 371 11.79 -5.51 -7.89
C LEU A 371 11.98 -4.61 -9.12
N THR A 372 12.60 -5.16 -10.15
CA THR A 372 12.75 -4.52 -11.45
C THR A 372 12.66 -5.53 -12.57
N THR A 373 12.16 -5.13 -13.73
CA THR A 373 12.27 -5.92 -14.98
C THR A 373 13.32 -5.33 -15.92
N LEU A 374 14.09 -4.34 -15.44
CA LEU A 374 15.05 -3.54 -16.21
C LEU A 374 14.43 -2.76 -17.37
N THR A 375 13.10 -2.64 -17.41
CA THR A 375 12.35 -1.93 -18.45
C THR A 375 12.56 -0.41 -18.33
N ASP A 376 12.62 0.07 -17.10
CA ASP A 376 12.98 1.44 -16.73
C ASP A 376 13.88 1.44 -15.48
N ILE A 377 15.15 1.08 -15.70
CA ILE A 377 16.18 1.05 -14.66
C ILE A 377 16.38 2.42 -13.96
N SER A 378 15.96 3.53 -14.60
CA SER A 378 16.08 4.86 -14.00
C SER A 378 15.13 5.07 -12.81
N SER A 379 14.02 4.32 -12.78
CA SER A 379 13.08 4.29 -11.66
C SER A 379 13.58 3.49 -10.45
N LYS A 380 14.67 2.71 -10.62
CA LYS A 380 15.27 1.84 -9.60
C LYS A 380 16.76 2.17 -9.42
N PRO A 381 17.11 3.22 -8.65
CA PRO A 381 18.51 3.66 -8.50
C PRO A 381 19.48 2.54 -8.12
N TRP A 382 19.06 1.64 -7.23
CA TRP A 382 19.86 0.48 -6.80
C TRP A 382 20.23 -0.47 -7.95
N ALA A 383 19.37 -0.62 -8.96
CA ALA A 383 19.62 -1.47 -10.11
C ALA A 383 20.60 -0.82 -11.09
N LYS A 384 20.53 0.51 -11.23
CA LYS A 384 21.43 1.28 -12.09
C LYS A 384 22.85 1.35 -11.54
N GLU A 385 22.97 1.58 -10.24
CA GLU A 385 24.26 1.78 -9.59
C GLU A 385 25.00 0.46 -9.38
N LYS A 386 24.25 -0.62 -9.10
CA LYS A 386 24.76 -1.96 -8.77
C LYS A 386 25.82 -1.91 -7.67
N ALA A 387 25.42 -2.23 -6.44
CA ALA A 387 26.35 -2.28 -5.32
C ALA A 387 27.42 -3.37 -5.48
N GLU A 388 28.54 -3.25 -4.78
CA GLU A 388 29.48 -4.37 -4.62
C GLU A 388 28.81 -5.54 -3.86
N PRO A 389 29.27 -6.79 -4.06
CA PRO A 389 28.75 -7.93 -3.32
C PRO A 389 28.85 -7.74 -1.81
N ASP A 390 27.82 -8.14 -1.09
CA ASP A 390 27.75 -8.06 0.37
C ASP A 390 27.94 -9.44 1.01
N SER A 391 28.66 -9.50 2.13
CA SER A 391 28.97 -10.77 2.81
C SER A 391 27.73 -11.51 3.36
N ILE A 392 26.66 -10.79 3.67
CA ILE A 392 25.38 -11.32 4.19
C ILE A 392 24.41 -11.49 3.02
N PHE A 393 24.30 -10.47 2.16
CA PHE A 393 23.25 -10.41 1.15
C PHE A 393 23.64 -11.00 -0.21
N GLY A 394 24.92 -11.26 -0.46
CA GLY A 394 25.43 -11.85 -1.69
C GLY A 394 25.59 -10.82 -2.83
N GLU A 395 25.55 -11.32 -4.07
CA GLU A 395 25.64 -10.48 -5.28
C GLU A 395 24.49 -9.49 -5.36
N SER A 396 24.76 -8.29 -5.88
CA SER A 396 23.74 -7.28 -6.14
C SER A 396 23.16 -7.44 -7.56
N LEU A 397 21.92 -6.95 -7.75
CA LEU A 397 21.16 -7.09 -8.98
C LEU A 397 21.03 -8.57 -9.39
N ALA A 398 20.54 -9.39 -8.47
CA ALA A 398 20.37 -10.81 -8.68
C ALA A 398 19.11 -11.09 -9.51
N GLU A 399 19.24 -11.92 -10.55
CA GLU A 399 18.07 -12.36 -11.33
C GLU A 399 17.24 -13.35 -10.53
N GLY A 400 15.93 -13.29 -10.73
CA GLY A 400 14.91 -14.04 -10.00
C GLY A 400 14.22 -13.19 -8.93
N GLY A 401 12.90 -13.23 -8.89
CA GLY A 401 12.07 -12.48 -7.94
C GLY A 401 10.66 -12.31 -8.51
N GLY A 402 9.71 -11.87 -7.69
CA GLY A 402 8.32 -11.78 -8.09
C GLY A 402 7.79 -13.12 -8.63
N TYR A 403 8.19 -14.22 -7.98
CA TYR A 403 7.86 -15.60 -8.33
C TYR A 403 8.47 -16.14 -9.63
N LEU A 404 9.20 -15.31 -10.40
CA LEU A 404 9.79 -15.70 -11.69
C LEU A 404 11.28 -16.01 -11.57
N GLU A 405 11.73 -17.07 -12.24
CA GLU A 405 13.16 -17.42 -12.32
C GLU A 405 13.97 -16.45 -13.20
N HIS A 406 13.31 -15.85 -14.21
CA HIS A 406 13.96 -15.01 -15.22
C HIS A 406 13.17 -13.74 -15.51
N GLY A 407 13.88 -12.68 -15.91
CA GLY A 407 13.25 -11.45 -16.38
C GLY A 407 12.71 -10.52 -15.29
N VAL A 408 12.92 -10.86 -14.03
CA VAL A 408 12.74 -10.00 -12.85
C VAL A 408 14.03 -10.07 -12.03
N TRP A 409 14.45 -8.95 -11.47
CA TRP A 409 15.64 -8.84 -10.65
C TRP A 409 15.30 -8.25 -9.30
N ARG A 410 16.01 -8.75 -8.28
CA ARG A 410 15.97 -8.25 -6.91
C ARG A 410 17.29 -7.55 -6.55
N PRO A 411 17.29 -6.69 -5.51
CA PRO A 411 18.46 -5.91 -5.13
C PRO A 411 19.69 -6.73 -4.76
N TYR A 412 19.48 -7.83 -4.03
CA TYR A 412 20.54 -8.70 -3.54
C TYR A 412 20.12 -10.16 -3.59
N GLU A 413 21.07 -11.10 -3.56
CA GLU A 413 20.76 -12.53 -3.55
C GLU A 413 19.88 -12.96 -2.38
N ASN A 414 20.09 -12.37 -1.19
CA ASN A 414 19.35 -12.66 0.04
C ASN A 414 18.70 -11.40 0.64
N CYS A 415 17.51 -11.57 1.20
CA CYS A 415 16.71 -10.54 1.84
C CYS A 415 15.63 -11.24 2.69
N LEU A 416 15.08 -10.56 3.70
CA LEU A 416 13.88 -11.01 4.41
C LEU A 416 12.70 -11.24 3.45
N MET A 417 12.57 -10.45 2.38
CA MET A 417 11.55 -10.64 1.33
C MET A 417 11.78 -11.88 0.47
N ARG A 418 12.90 -12.59 0.65
CA ARG A 418 13.22 -13.84 -0.05
C ARG A 418 13.22 -15.04 0.89
N ALA A 419 13.86 -14.91 2.04
CA ALA A 419 14.07 -16.00 2.99
C ALA A 419 14.14 -15.46 4.42
N LEU A 420 13.36 -16.08 5.30
CA LEU A 420 13.16 -15.66 6.70
C LEU A 420 14.42 -15.71 7.58
N ALA A 421 15.50 -16.32 7.10
CA ALA A 421 16.79 -16.38 7.81
C ALA A 421 17.63 -15.10 7.69
N TYR A 422 17.22 -14.14 6.86
CA TYR A 422 17.95 -12.90 6.58
C TYR A 422 17.17 -11.68 7.05
N PRO A 423 17.85 -10.58 7.43
CA PRO A 423 17.20 -9.28 7.60
C PRO A 423 16.81 -8.68 6.25
N PHE A 424 16.09 -7.55 6.27
CA PHE A 424 15.90 -6.75 5.06
C PHE A 424 17.24 -6.41 4.41
N CYS A 425 17.32 -6.57 3.09
CA CYS A 425 18.48 -6.09 2.33
C CYS A 425 18.55 -4.55 2.40
N PRO A 426 19.71 -3.94 2.10
CA PRO A 426 19.89 -2.48 2.19
C PRO A 426 18.83 -1.66 1.42
N THR A 427 18.36 -2.16 0.28
CA THR A 427 17.30 -1.49 -0.51
C THR A 427 15.95 -1.50 0.21
N CYS A 428 15.51 -2.66 0.71
CA CYS A 428 14.26 -2.76 1.46
C CYS A 428 14.34 -1.97 2.77
N LEU A 429 15.45 -2.07 3.50
CA LEU A 429 15.69 -1.32 4.73
C LEU A 429 15.59 0.19 4.49
N LYS A 430 16.21 0.68 3.42
CA LYS A 430 16.15 2.09 3.04
C LYS A 430 14.72 2.51 2.70
N ALA A 431 14.01 1.73 1.87
CA ALA A 431 12.64 2.04 1.48
C ALA A 431 11.72 2.18 2.71
N VAL A 432 11.78 1.21 3.63
CA VAL A 432 11.01 1.21 4.89
C VAL A 432 11.37 2.42 5.76
N THR A 433 12.66 2.74 5.87
CA THR A 433 13.14 3.89 6.67
C THR A 433 12.66 5.21 6.08
N ASP A 434 12.80 5.41 4.77
CA ASP A 434 12.34 6.64 4.09
C ASP A 434 10.83 6.85 4.26
N TYR A 435 10.05 5.77 4.20
CA TYR A 435 8.61 5.84 4.40
C TYR A 435 8.23 6.13 5.85
N LEU A 436 8.92 5.54 6.82
CA LEU A 436 8.76 5.88 8.23
C LEU A 436 9.10 7.36 8.52
N GLU A 437 10.14 7.89 7.88
CA GLU A 437 10.46 9.32 7.89
C GLU A 437 9.40 10.20 7.24
N TYR A 438 8.67 9.68 6.26
CA TYR A 438 7.59 10.39 5.58
C TYR A 438 6.31 10.46 6.43
N ILE A 439 5.88 9.36 7.05
CA ILE A 439 4.61 9.33 7.78
C ILE A 439 4.71 9.97 9.19
N CYS A 440 5.83 9.80 9.89
CA CYS A 440 6.00 10.30 11.27
C CYS A 440 6.72 11.66 11.32
N ARG A 441 6.35 12.61 10.44
CA ARG A 441 6.93 13.97 10.40
C ARG A 441 6.43 14.91 11.47
#